data_AF-A0A1W9PTR1-F1
#
_entry.id   AF-A0A1W9PTR1-F1
#
_cell.length_a   1.000
_cell.length_b   1.000
_cell.length_c   1.000
_cell.angle_alpha   90.00
_cell.angle_beta   90.00
_cell.angle_gamma   90.00
#
_symmetry.space_group_name_H-M   'P 1'
#
loop_
_entity.id
_entity.type
_entity.pdbx_description
1 polymer ?
#
loop_
_entity_poly.entity_id
_entity_poly.type
_entity_poly.pdbx_seq_one_letter_code
_entity_poly.pdbx_strand_id
1 'polypeptide(L)'
;MASKKTSKGTGASDTAQKLLRSYKQCPDCLARMPLNAKICPDCGLKVGPVQADGKAKKPVDWKGYLISAILFGILFYFVKWAFFE
;
A
#
# COMPACT_ATOMS: atom_id res chain seq x y z
N MET A 1 8.50 -27.60 -15.73
CA MET A 1 9.19 -26.99 -14.58
C MET A 1 8.77 -25.53 -14.46
N ALA A 2 8.28 -25.15 -13.28
CA ALA A 2 8.07 -23.80 -12.73
C ALA A 2 7.38 -22.71 -13.61
N SER A 3 6.05 -22.72 -13.59
CA SER A 3 5.22 -21.56 -13.91
C SER A 3 5.38 -20.49 -12.81
N LYS A 4 6.19 -19.45 -13.06
CA LYS A 4 6.30 -18.29 -12.15
C LYS A 4 5.03 -17.44 -12.26
N LYS A 5 4.11 -17.61 -11.31
CA LYS A 5 2.98 -16.67 -11.11
C LYS A 5 3.53 -15.33 -10.63
N THR A 6 3.57 -14.37 -11.53
CA THR A 6 3.82 -12.97 -11.24
C THR A 6 2.62 -12.37 -10.51
N SER A 7 2.91 -11.70 -9.40
CA SER A 7 1.98 -10.97 -8.55
C SER A 7 1.27 -9.87 -9.34
N LYS A 8 -0.02 -10.06 -9.61
CA LYS A 8 -0.90 -8.99 -10.07
C LYS A 8 -2.22 -9.10 -9.31
N GLY A 9 -2.24 -8.51 -8.11
CA GLY A 9 -3.43 -8.39 -7.28
C GLY A 9 -4.38 -7.36 -7.88
N THR A 10 -5.14 -7.76 -8.89
CA THR A 10 -6.22 -6.98 -9.52
C THR A 10 -7.56 -7.40 -8.94
N GLY A 11 -8.35 -6.40 -8.55
CA GLY A 11 -9.61 -6.50 -7.81
C GLY A 11 -10.66 -7.41 -8.45
N ALA A 12 -10.74 -8.64 -7.94
CA ALA A 12 -11.72 -9.64 -8.34
C ALA A 12 -12.67 -10.04 -7.18
N SER A 13 -12.53 -9.44 -6.00
CA SER A 13 -13.42 -9.67 -4.84
C SER A 13 -14.40 -8.52 -4.60
N ASP A 14 -14.53 -7.59 -5.56
CA ASP A 14 -15.28 -6.33 -5.41
C ASP A 14 -16.79 -6.46 -5.70
N THR A 15 -17.26 -7.55 -6.29
CA THR A 15 -18.68 -7.64 -6.73
C THR A 15 -19.59 -8.39 -5.74
N ALA A 16 -19.06 -9.34 -4.97
CA ALA A 16 -19.89 -10.19 -4.10
C ALA A 16 -20.20 -9.60 -2.71
N GLN A 17 -19.36 -8.70 -2.17
CA GLN A 17 -19.53 -8.12 -0.82
C GLN A 17 -20.23 -6.75 -0.81
N LYS A 18 -20.69 -6.28 -1.97
CA LYS A 18 -21.30 -4.94 -2.14
C LYS A 18 -22.64 -4.76 -1.42
N LEU A 19 -23.29 -5.82 -0.94
CA LEU A 19 -24.67 -5.76 -0.44
C LEU A 19 -24.81 -5.67 1.10
N LEU A 20 -23.74 -5.84 1.90
CA LEU A 20 -23.86 -5.88 3.38
C LEU A 20 -23.08 -4.80 4.15
N ARG A 21 -22.00 -4.23 3.60
CA ARG A 21 -21.25 -3.16 4.29
C ARG A 21 -21.54 -1.80 3.67
N SER A 22 -22.14 -0.90 4.45
CA SER A 22 -22.45 0.48 4.05
C SER A 22 -21.27 1.44 4.20
N TYR A 23 -20.26 1.08 5.00
CA TYR A 23 -19.09 1.91 5.28
C TYR A 23 -17.78 1.12 5.24
N LYS A 24 -16.69 1.83 4.98
CA LYS A 24 -15.31 1.34 5.05
C LYS A 24 -14.50 2.20 6.02
N GLN A 25 -13.45 1.62 6.59
CA GLN A 25 -12.61 2.31 7.56
C GLN A 25 -11.29 2.76 6.93
N CYS A 26 -10.88 4.02 7.18
CA CYS A 26 -9.58 4.52 6.78
C CYS A 26 -8.46 3.75 7.51
N PRO A 27 -7.37 3.33 6.82
CA PRO A 27 -6.25 2.65 7.46
C PRO A 27 -5.41 3.58 8.34
N ASP A 28 -5.50 4.90 8.13
CA ASP A 28 -4.61 5.89 8.75
C ASP A 28 -5.29 6.55 9.96
N CYS A 29 -6.44 7.20 9.75
CA CYS A 29 -7.18 7.89 10.82
C CYS A 29 -8.36 7.08 11.39
N LEU A 30 -8.61 5.88 10.89
CA LEU A 30 -9.72 5.01 11.33
C LEU A 30 -11.14 5.62 11.13
N ALA A 31 -11.27 6.73 10.41
CA ALA A 31 -12.56 7.34 10.08
C ALA A 31 -13.42 6.40 9.23
N ARG A 32 -14.73 6.37 9.51
CA ARG A 32 -15.73 5.61 8.72
C ARG A 32 -16.19 6.47 7.55
N MET A 33 -16.10 5.93 6.34
CA MET A 33 -16.44 6.63 5.10
C MET A 33 -17.27 5.73 4.17
N PRO A 34 -17.98 6.28 3.17
CA PRO A 34 -18.75 5.45 2.24
C PRO A 34 -17.82 4.62 1.34
N LEU A 35 -18.31 3.46 0.87
CA LEU A 35 -17.52 2.53 0.04
C LEU A 35 -16.88 3.20 -1.19
N ASN A 36 -17.62 4.14 -1.79
CA ASN A 36 -17.24 4.82 -3.04
C ASN A 36 -16.30 6.03 -2.83
N ALA A 37 -16.04 6.46 -1.59
CA ALA A 37 -15.14 7.59 -1.35
C ALA A 37 -13.71 7.24 -1.78
N LYS A 38 -13.12 8.07 -2.65
CA LYS A 38 -11.74 7.92 -3.12
C LYS A 38 -10.72 8.67 -2.24
N ILE A 39 -11.21 9.59 -1.42
CA ILE A 39 -10.41 10.46 -0.55
C ILE A 39 -11.07 10.44 0.82
N CYS A 40 -10.28 10.28 1.87
CA CYS A 40 -10.78 10.40 3.24
C CYS A 40 -11.05 11.89 3.56
N PRO A 41 -12.25 12.27 4.03
CA PRO A 41 -12.56 13.66 4.38
C PRO A 41 -11.81 14.16 5.62
N ASP A 42 -11.32 13.24 6.46
CA ASP A 42 -10.70 13.56 7.74
C ASP A 42 -9.17 13.76 7.60
N CYS A 43 -8.47 12.78 7.02
CA CYS A 43 -7.01 12.84 6.86
C CYS A 43 -6.53 13.25 5.47
N GLY A 44 -7.44 13.38 4.49
CA GLY A 44 -7.07 13.70 3.11
C GLY A 44 -6.34 12.59 2.34
N LEU A 45 -6.14 11.42 2.95
CA LEU A 45 -5.44 10.31 2.31
C LEU A 45 -6.27 9.75 1.13
N LYS A 46 -5.58 9.49 0.01
CA LYS A 46 -6.18 8.76 -1.13
C LYS A 46 -6.38 7.30 -0.74
N VAL A 47 -7.63 6.86 -0.80
CA VAL A 47 -8.07 5.56 -0.31
C VAL A 47 -8.68 4.76 -1.47
N GLY A 48 -8.25 3.51 -1.58
CA GLY A 48 -8.71 2.59 -2.61
C GLY A 48 -10.06 1.92 -2.31
N PRO A 49 -10.44 0.91 -3.11
CA PRO A 49 -11.60 0.07 -2.83
C PRO A 49 -11.46 -0.69 -1.50
N VAL A 50 -12.59 -1.20 -1.01
CA VAL A 50 -12.69 -2.01 0.22
C VAL A 50 -12.01 -3.35 0.03
N GLN A 51 -11.17 -3.73 0.99
CA GLN A 51 -10.63 -5.09 1.10
C GLN A 51 -11.51 -5.93 2.05
N ALA A 52 -11.40 -7.27 2.00
CA ALA A 52 -12.21 -8.20 2.80
C ALA A 52 -12.17 -7.90 4.31
N ASP A 53 -11.05 -7.33 4.76
CA ASP A 53 -10.71 -6.89 6.11
C ASP A 53 -11.46 -5.63 6.57
N GLY A 54 -12.33 -5.05 5.72
CA GLY A 54 -13.12 -3.85 6.03
C GLY A 54 -12.32 -2.55 6.05
N LYS A 55 -11.01 -2.61 5.76
CA LYS A 55 -10.11 -1.45 5.70
C LYS A 55 -9.82 -1.04 4.26
N ALA A 56 -9.62 0.26 4.04
CA ALA A 56 -9.21 0.77 2.74
C ALA A 56 -7.71 0.51 2.46
N LYS A 57 -7.37 0.26 1.19
CA LYS A 57 -5.99 -0.03 0.78
C LYS A 57 -5.09 1.21 0.91
N LYS A 58 -3.99 1.09 1.67
CA LYS A 58 -2.95 2.12 1.73
C LYS A 58 -2.12 2.06 0.44
N PRO A 59 -1.93 3.19 -0.28
CA PRO A 59 -1.03 3.21 -1.43
C PRO A 59 0.41 2.92 -0.98
N VAL A 60 1.18 2.23 -1.82
CA VAL A 60 2.58 1.93 -1.52
C VAL A 60 3.37 3.24 -1.51
N ASP A 61 4.03 3.54 -0.40
CA ASP A 61 4.87 4.74 -0.23
C ASP A 61 6.22 4.56 -0.95
N TRP A 62 6.23 4.67 -2.28
CA TRP A 62 7.44 4.54 -3.11
C TRP A 62 8.59 5.44 -2.66
N LYS A 63 8.28 6.63 -2.12
CA LYS A 63 9.29 7.57 -1.60
C LYS A 63 10.10 6.96 -0.46
N GLY A 64 9.47 6.25 0.47
CA GLY A 64 10.17 5.59 1.57
C GLY A 64 11.07 4.46 1.08
N TYR A 65 10.60 3.71 0.08
CA TYR A 65 11.39 2.64 -0.51
C TYR A 65 12.63 3.18 -1.24
N LEU A 66 12.49 4.27 -2.00
CA LEU A 66 13.62 4.94 -2.64
C LEU A 66 14.67 5.44 -1.63
N ILE A 67 14.22 6.08 -0.54
CA ILE A 67 15.13 6.54 0.51
C ILE A 67 15.88 5.35 1.13
N SER A 68 15.18 4.26 1.45
CA SER A 68 15.82 3.06 2.00
C SER A 68 16.88 2.50 1.06
N ALA A 69 16.61 2.43 -0.24
CA ALA A 69 17.54 1.95 -1.25
C ALA A 69 18.77 2.85 -1.39
N ILE A 70 18.59 4.18 -1.32
CA ILE A 70 19.68 5.16 -1.37
C ILE A 70 20.59 5.01 -0.15
N LEU A 71 20.03 4.90 1.07
CA LEU A 71 20.83 4.71 2.28
C LEU A 71 21.66 3.43 2.23
N PHE A 72 21.09 2.31 1.77
CA PHE A 72 21.85 1.08 1.58
C PHE A 72 22.97 1.24 0.54
N GLY A 73 22.71 1.95 -0.57
CA GLY A 73 23.72 2.23 -1.58
C GLY A 73 24.89 3.07 -1.05
N ILE A 74 24.59 4.14 -0.31
CA ILE A 74 25.60 5.01 0.32
C ILE A 74 26.40 4.22 1.35
N LEU A 75 25.73 3.42 2.18
CA LEU A 75 26.40 2.58 3.19
C LEU A 75 27.33 1.56 2.53
N PHE A 76 26.88 0.88 1.48
CA PHE A 76 27.71 -0.08 0.74
C PHE A 76 28.92 0.58 0.10
N TYR A 77 28.73 1.74 -0.51
CA TYR A 77 29.83 2.52 -1.09
C TYR A 77 30.84 2.92 -0.01
N PHE A 78 30.36 3.43 1.13
CA PHE A 78 31.20 3.82 2.25
C PHE A 78 32.02 2.65 2.80
N VAL A 79 31.41 1.48 3.01
CA VAL A 79 32.11 0.28 3.49
C VAL A 79 33.13 -0.23 2.47
N LYS A 80 32.80 -0.22 1.18
CA LYS A 80 33.75 -0.57 0.12
C LYS A 80 34.96 0.38 0.12
N TRP A 81 34.73 1.68 0.25
CA TRP A 81 35.80 2.68 0.27
C TRP A 81 36.64 2.62 1.56
N ALA A 82 36.01 2.43 2.73
CA ALA A 82 36.71 2.46 4.01
C ALA A 82 37.54 1.20 4.33
N PHE A 83 37.18 0.03 3.76
CA PHE A 83 37.82 -1.25 4.10
C PHE A 83 38.60 -1.89 2.96
N PHE A 84 38.37 -1.49 1.71
CA PHE A 84 39.07 -2.05 0.55
C PHE A 84 39.99 -1.02 -0.14
N GLU A 85 40.32 0.04 0.57
CA GLU A 85 41.37 1.00 0.25
C GLU A 85 42.50 0.91 1.28
#